data_AF-A0A961HWW0-F1
#
_entry.id   AF-A0A961HWW0-F1
#
_cell.length_a   1.000
_cell.length_b   1.000
_cell.length_c   1.000
_cell.angle_alpha   90.00
_cell.angle_beta   90.00
_cell.angle_gamma   90.00
#
_symmetry.space_group_name_H-M   'P 1'
#
loop_
_entity.id
_entity.type
_entity.pdbx_description
1 polymer ?
#
loop_
_entity_poly.entity_id
_entity_poly.type
_entity_poly.pdbx_seq_one_letter_code
_entity_poly.pdbx_strand_id
1 'polypeptide(L)'
;MSGAFELPGPIAAFIADHHVMALATTRNHRPYQCSVYYVPIPDEAALLFMSAEQTRHVQELRANPHVAGAIHVEPERVANIQGVQLTGTVVCLGQLTAMENSDSSFNMNSVFNIEVATNSEYYSEIDSAFEQRTFNETEALEKASLYLDRFPEGRRIGGSLFQLRLDWIKYTDNRIRFGFKQIWQREGT
;
A
#
# COMPACT_ATOMS: atom_id res chain seq x y z
N MET A 1 22.86 -11.23 3.38
CA MET A 1 21.67 -12.07 3.12
C MET A 1 20.52 -11.15 2.68
N SER A 2 20.57 -10.59 1.47
CA SER A 2 19.69 -9.47 1.06
C SER A 2 18.53 -9.88 0.13
N GLY A 3 18.21 -11.17 -0.01
CA GLY A 3 17.27 -11.62 -1.05
C GLY A 3 15.82 -11.92 -0.61
N ALA A 4 15.53 -12.03 0.68
CA ALA A 4 14.25 -12.56 1.16
C ALA A 4 13.10 -11.52 1.23
N PHE A 5 13.45 -10.22 1.24
CA PHE A 5 12.50 -9.13 1.47
C PHE A 5 12.31 -8.20 0.27
N GLU A 6 13.13 -8.35 -0.78
CA GLU A 6 13.06 -7.52 -1.99
C GLU A 6 12.18 -8.18 -3.06
N LEU A 7 11.41 -7.35 -3.77
CA LEU A 7 10.67 -7.81 -4.93
C LEU A 7 11.62 -8.13 -6.10
N PRO A 8 11.34 -9.17 -6.89
CA PRO A 8 12.10 -9.42 -8.11
C PRO A 8 12.03 -8.23 -9.07
N GLY A 9 13.15 -7.88 -9.71
CA GLY A 9 13.28 -6.70 -10.58
C GLY A 9 12.13 -6.46 -11.56
N PRO A 10 11.65 -7.47 -12.32
CA PRO A 10 10.51 -7.29 -13.22
C PRO A 10 9.20 -6.89 -12.52
N ILE A 11 8.96 -7.42 -11.31
CA ILE A 11 7.77 -7.12 -10.50
C ILE A 11 7.90 -5.71 -9.93
N ALA A 12 9.06 -5.38 -9.36
CA ALA A 12 9.34 -4.05 -8.82
C ALA A 12 9.18 -2.96 -9.89
N ALA A 13 9.76 -3.18 -11.08
CA ALA A 13 9.64 -2.26 -12.22
C ALA A 13 8.19 -2.08 -12.66
N PHE A 14 7.44 -3.19 -12.82
CA PHE A 14 6.02 -3.11 -13.20
C PHE A 14 5.21 -2.30 -12.18
N ILE A 15 5.39 -2.56 -10.88
CA ILE A 15 4.67 -1.82 -9.84
C ILE A 15 5.07 -0.33 -9.85
N ALA A 16 6.34 0.00 -10.08
CA ALA A 16 6.83 1.38 -10.12
C ALA A 16 6.28 2.19 -11.31
N ASP A 17 6.03 1.54 -12.44
CA ASP A 17 5.43 2.17 -13.63
C ASP A 17 3.93 2.46 -13.47
N HIS A 18 3.29 1.91 -12.43
CA HIS A 18 1.86 2.06 -12.15
C HIS A 18 1.64 2.72 -10.79
N HIS A 19 0.41 3.16 -10.54
CA HIS A 19 0.09 3.91 -9.33
C HIS A 19 -1.36 3.73 -8.85
N VAL A 20 -2.13 2.84 -9.49
CA VAL A 20 -3.50 2.51 -9.09
C VAL A 20 -3.60 1.01 -8.88
N MET A 21 -4.12 0.61 -7.71
CA MET A 21 -4.37 -0.78 -7.36
C MET A 21 -5.86 -0.98 -7.11
N ALA A 22 -6.41 -2.06 -7.65
CA ALA A 22 -7.70 -2.60 -7.22
C ALA A 22 -7.47 -3.35 -5.90
N LEU A 23 -7.86 -2.74 -4.77
CA LEU A 23 -7.75 -3.30 -3.44
C LEU A 23 -9.04 -4.04 -3.07
N ALA A 24 -8.91 -5.30 -2.65
CA ALA A 24 -9.99 -6.11 -2.14
C ALA A 24 -9.86 -6.31 -0.63
N THR A 25 -10.93 -5.99 0.09
CA THR A 25 -11.09 -6.15 1.54
C THR A 25 -12.21 -7.14 1.81
N THR A 26 -12.24 -7.74 3.01
CA THR A 26 -13.30 -8.68 3.38
C THR A 26 -13.75 -8.47 4.82
N ARG A 27 -15.06 -8.53 5.04
CA ARG A 27 -15.66 -8.54 6.37
C ARG A 27 -16.84 -9.50 6.39
N ASN A 28 -16.94 -10.34 7.42
CA ASN A 28 -18.01 -11.35 7.55
C ASN A 28 -18.17 -12.22 6.28
N HIS A 29 -17.03 -12.65 5.71
CA HIS A 29 -16.97 -13.43 4.45
C HIS A 29 -17.60 -12.75 3.22
N ARG A 30 -17.75 -11.43 3.22
CA ARG A 30 -18.23 -10.66 2.07
C ARG A 30 -17.10 -9.81 1.50
N PRO A 31 -16.71 -10.01 0.23
CA PRO A 31 -15.68 -9.19 -0.39
C PRO A 31 -16.21 -7.81 -0.78
N TYR A 32 -15.33 -6.82 -0.69
CA TYR A 32 -15.51 -5.48 -1.25
C TYR A 32 -14.26 -5.10 -2.02
N GLN A 33 -14.41 -4.33 -3.09
CA GLN A 33 -13.29 -3.85 -3.89
C GLN A 33 -13.41 -2.35 -4.13
N CYS A 34 -12.27 -1.65 -4.03
CA CYS A 34 -12.12 -0.25 -4.41
C CYS A 34 -10.78 -0.03 -5.12
N SER A 35 -10.65 1.12 -5.80
CA SER A 35 -9.38 1.56 -6.36
C SER A 35 -8.69 2.49 -5.36
N VAL A 36 -7.38 2.30 -5.17
CA VAL A 36 -6.54 3.19 -4.35
C VAL A 36 -5.31 3.62 -5.15
N TYR A 37 -4.88 4.86 -4.93
CA TYR A 37 -3.56 5.32 -5.37
C TYR A 37 -2.49 4.77 -4.44
N TYR A 38 -1.34 4.37 -4.98
CA TYR A 38 -0.25 3.84 -4.16
C TYR A 38 1.12 4.38 -4.56
N VAL A 39 2.06 4.28 -3.61
CA VAL A 39 3.50 4.48 -3.81
C VAL A 39 4.26 3.23 -3.39
N PRO A 40 5.12 2.64 -4.24
CA PRO A 40 5.85 1.43 -3.88
C PRO A 40 7.03 1.71 -2.95
N ILE A 41 7.33 0.73 -2.10
CA ILE A 41 8.56 0.60 -1.32
C ILE A 41 9.19 -0.75 -1.66
N PRO A 42 9.94 -0.85 -2.78
CA PRO A 42 10.41 -2.13 -3.31
C PRO A 42 11.29 -2.91 -2.33
N ASP A 43 12.14 -2.22 -1.57
CA ASP A 43 13.11 -2.81 -0.63
C ASP A 43 12.42 -3.43 0.61
N GLU A 44 11.14 -3.10 0.84
CA GLU A 44 10.31 -3.71 1.89
C GLU A 44 9.26 -4.68 1.32
N ALA A 45 9.20 -4.81 -0.01
CA ALA A 45 8.11 -5.45 -0.73
C ALA A 45 6.74 -4.96 -0.21
N ALA A 46 6.55 -3.63 -0.22
CA ALA A 46 5.36 -2.98 0.32
C ALA A 46 4.83 -1.86 -0.59
N LEU A 47 3.58 -1.47 -0.36
CA LEU A 47 2.88 -0.38 -1.03
C LEU A 47 2.28 0.56 0.01
N LEU A 48 2.51 1.87 -0.13
CA LEU A 48 1.84 2.90 0.66
C LEU A 48 0.57 3.33 -0.04
N PHE A 49 -0.51 3.51 0.71
CA PHE A 49 -1.72 4.17 0.22
C PHE A 49 -2.35 5.02 1.32
N MET A 50 -3.12 6.04 0.93
CA MET A 50 -3.83 6.90 1.87
C MET A 50 -5.33 6.78 1.67
N SER A 51 -6.09 6.79 2.76
CA SER A 51 -7.55 6.76 2.70
C SER A 51 -8.20 7.42 3.91
N ALA A 52 -9.43 7.90 3.72
CA ALA A 52 -10.20 8.52 4.79
C ALA A 52 -10.86 7.46 5.69
N GLU A 53 -10.94 7.76 6.98
CA GLU A 53 -11.31 6.79 8.01
C GLU A 53 -12.73 6.24 7.87
N GLN A 54 -13.66 7.04 7.38
CA GLN A 54 -15.05 6.70 7.17
C GLN A 54 -15.29 5.78 5.96
N THR A 55 -14.28 5.53 5.12
CA THR A 55 -14.47 4.72 3.92
C THR A 55 -14.71 3.26 4.26
N ARG A 56 -15.54 2.57 3.46
CA ARG A 56 -15.89 1.17 3.72
C ARG A 56 -14.68 0.25 3.86
N HIS A 57 -13.71 0.34 2.95
CA HIS A 57 -12.54 -0.53 2.98
C HIS A 57 -11.69 -0.27 4.22
N VAL A 58 -11.55 0.97 4.70
CA VAL A 58 -10.85 1.27 5.96
C VAL A 58 -11.58 0.70 7.18
N GLN A 59 -12.92 0.80 7.19
CA GLN A 59 -13.73 0.16 8.24
C GLN A 59 -13.63 -1.37 8.22
N GLU A 60 -13.50 -1.98 7.03
CA GLU A 60 -13.24 -3.42 6.90
C GLU A 60 -11.81 -3.79 7.32
N LEU A 61 -10.80 -2.97 6.99
CA LEU A 61 -9.41 -3.18 7.39
C LEU A 61 -9.24 -3.23 8.91
N ARG A 62 -9.93 -2.37 9.66
CA ARG A 62 -9.92 -2.42 11.14
C ARG A 62 -10.32 -3.78 11.71
N ALA A 63 -11.21 -4.49 11.01
CA ALA A 63 -11.66 -5.81 11.42
C ALA A 63 -10.79 -6.93 10.86
N ASN A 64 -10.21 -6.74 9.66
CA ASN A 64 -9.37 -7.72 9.00
C ASN A 64 -8.29 -7.04 8.16
N PRO A 65 -7.01 -7.06 8.59
CA PRO A 65 -5.92 -6.43 7.86
C PRO A 65 -5.49 -7.19 6.60
N HIS A 66 -5.98 -8.42 6.39
CA HIS A 66 -5.62 -9.26 5.25
C HIS A 66 -6.39 -8.86 4.00
N VAL A 67 -5.64 -8.57 2.94
CA VAL A 67 -6.19 -8.08 1.68
C VAL A 67 -5.67 -8.87 0.49
N ALA A 68 -6.43 -8.78 -0.60
CA ALA A 68 -5.97 -9.14 -1.92
C ALA A 68 -5.96 -7.89 -2.81
N GLY A 69 -5.22 -7.92 -3.90
CA GLY A 69 -5.22 -6.81 -4.84
C GLY A 69 -4.74 -7.19 -6.23
N ALA A 70 -4.92 -6.25 -7.15
CA ALA A 70 -4.40 -6.39 -8.49
C ALA A 70 -4.03 -5.03 -9.12
N ILE A 71 -3.02 -5.06 -9.99
CA ILE A 71 -2.62 -3.92 -10.82
C ILE A 71 -2.52 -4.44 -12.26
N HIS A 72 -3.22 -3.79 -13.18
CA HIS A 72 -3.36 -4.26 -14.56
C HIS A 72 -3.15 -3.11 -15.55
N VAL A 73 -2.65 -3.48 -16.72
CA VAL A 73 -2.77 -2.66 -17.93
C VAL A 73 -3.99 -3.09 -18.72
N GLU A 74 -4.48 -2.21 -19.59
CA GLU A 74 -5.60 -2.48 -20.51
C GLU A 74 -5.09 -2.53 -21.97
N PRO A 75 -4.46 -3.64 -22.41
CA PRO A 75 -3.91 -3.73 -23.75
C PRO A 75 -4.99 -4.14 -24.76
N GLU A 76 -4.91 -3.62 -26.00
CA GLU A 76 -5.79 -4.03 -27.10
C GLU A 76 -5.61 -5.49 -27.53
N ARG A 77 -4.40 -6.03 -27.32
CA ARG A 77 -4.03 -7.39 -27.73
C ARG A 77 -3.76 -8.26 -26.51
N VAL A 78 -4.38 -9.44 -26.48
CA VAL A 78 -4.16 -10.47 -25.44
C VAL A 78 -2.68 -10.85 -25.29
N ALA A 79 -1.91 -10.78 -26.37
CA ALA A 79 -0.46 -11.03 -26.38
C ALA A 79 0.34 -10.02 -25.54
N ASN A 80 -0.25 -8.87 -25.19
CA ASN A 80 0.40 -7.81 -24.42
C ASN A 80 -0.15 -7.71 -22.99
N ILE A 81 -0.93 -8.69 -22.53
CA ILE A 81 -1.41 -8.72 -21.14
C ILE A 81 -0.23 -8.69 -20.19
N GLN A 82 -0.30 -7.74 -19.26
CA GLN A 82 0.56 -7.66 -18.09
C GLN A 82 -0.25 -7.33 -16.85
N GLY A 83 0.28 -7.73 -15.70
CA GLY A 83 -0.34 -7.37 -14.43
C GLY A 83 0.20 -8.18 -13.28
N VAL A 84 -0.12 -7.71 -12.08
CA VAL A 84 0.12 -8.44 -10.85
C VAL A 84 -1.19 -8.76 -10.16
N GLN A 85 -1.24 -9.94 -9.54
CA GLN A 85 -2.17 -10.22 -8.44
C GLN A 85 -1.34 -10.39 -7.18
N LEU A 86 -1.85 -9.89 -6.05
CA LEU A 86 -1.13 -9.89 -4.79
C LEU A 86 -2.06 -10.22 -3.62
N THR A 87 -1.47 -10.71 -2.55
CA THR A 87 -2.06 -10.73 -1.21
C THR A 87 -1.09 -10.12 -0.22
N GLY A 88 -1.61 -9.57 0.86
CA GLY A 88 -0.77 -8.96 1.87
C GLY A 88 -1.53 -8.56 3.11
N THR A 89 -0.77 -7.99 4.03
CA THR A 89 -1.26 -7.51 5.32
C THR A 89 -1.11 -6.00 5.36
N VAL A 90 -2.19 -5.30 5.70
CA VAL A 90 -2.19 -3.84 5.85
C VAL A 90 -1.93 -3.45 7.30
N VAL A 91 -1.13 -2.42 7.51
CA VAL A 91 -0.93 -1.73 8.80
C VAL A 91 -1.17 -0.24 8.65
N CYS A 92 -1.71 0.40 9.69
CA CYS A 92 -1.88 1.86 9.73
C CYS A 92 -0.61 2.49 10.31
N LEU A 93 0.01 3.40 9.56
CA LEU A 93 1.23 4.11 9.99
C LEU A 93 0.89 5.35 10.83
N GLY A 94 -0.27 5.95 10.59
CA GLY A 94 -0.72 7.13 11.30
C GLY A 94 -1.70 7.96 10.50
N GLN A 95 -2.30 8.94 11.18
CA GLN A 95 -3.27 9.85 10.60
C GLN A 95 -2.62 11.19 10.26
N LEU A 96 -2.72 11.58 9.00
CA LEU A 96 -2.31 12.89 8.49
C LEU A 96 -3.47 13.88 8.64
N THR A 97 -3.24 14.96 9.38
CA THR A 97 -4.21 16.07 9.44
C THR A 97 -4.00 17.01 8.27
N ALA A 98 -5.11 17.41 7.63
CA ALA A 98 -5.08 18.38 6.55
C ALA A 98 -4.51 19.73 7.02
N MET A 99 -3.71 20.37 6.19
CA MET A 99 -3.22 21.72 6.42
C MET A 99 -4.37 22.74 6.31
N GLU A 100 -4.60 23.51 7.38
CA GLU A 100 -5.40 24.73 7.29
C GLU A 100 -4.60 25.79 6.51
N ASN A 101 -5.22 26.40 5.50
CA ASN A 101 -4.59 27.43 4.66
C ASN A 101 -4.28 28.68 5.50
N SER A 102 -3.13 28.78 6.16
CA SER A 102 -2.81 30.01 6.90
C SER A 102 -1.39 30.57 6.75
N ASP A 103 -0.46 29.97 6.00
CA ASP A 103 0.82 30.66 5.75
C ASP A 103 1.45 30.41 4.37
N SER A 104 1.70 31.51 3.66
CA SER A 104 2.33 31.58 2.33
C SER A 104 3.85 31.40 2.35
N SER A 105 4.45 31.05 3.50
CA SER A 105 5.87 30.72 3.62
C SER A 105 6.08 29.21 3.56
N PHE A 106 6.10 28.66 2.34
CA PHE A 106 6.38 27.25 2.09
C PHE A 106 7.80 26.87 2.57
N ASN A 107 7.91 26.02 3.59
CA ASN A 107 9.13 25.28 3.92
C ASN A 107 8.82 23.79 3.78
N MET A 108 9.53 23.07 2.91
CA MET A 108 9.28 21.64 2.64
C MET A 108 9.34 20.74 3.89
N ASN A 109 10.02 21.18 4.95
CA ASN A 109 10.25 20.39 6.15
C ASN A 109 9.23 20.61 7.29
N SER A 110 8.18 21.43 7.08
CA SER A 110 7.21 21.77 8.14
C SER A 110 5.75 21.46 7.79
N VAL A 111 5.46 20.51 6.86
CA VAL A 111 4.21 20.55 6.07
C VAL A 111 3.10 19.54 6.42
N PHE A 112 3.17 18.77 7.52
CA PHE A 112 2.03 17.97 8.00
C PHE A 112 2.29 17.40 9.40
N ASN A 113 1.25 17.25 10.21
CA ASN A 113 1.32 16.47 11.46
C ASN A 113 0.86 15.04 11.16
N ILE A 114 1.61 14.06 11.66
CA ILE A 114 1.19 12.67 11.67
C ILE A 114 0.99 12.21 13.11
N GLU A 115 -0.24 11.81 13.42
CA GLU A 115 -0.52 11.12 14.67
C GLU A 115 -0.29 9.63 14.41
N VAL A 116 0.83 9.12 14.90
CA VAL A 116 1.22 7.72 14.73
C VAL A 116 0.18 6.82 15.39
N ALA A 117 -0.36 5.86 14.64
CA ALA A 117 -1.26 4.86 15.19
C ALA A 117 -0.46 3.71 15.80
N THR A 118 -0.89 3.19 16.94
CA THR A 118 -0.47 1.83 17.32
C THR A 118 -1.42 0.84 16.66
N ASN A 119 -0.88 -0.20 16.02
CA ASN A 119 -1.72 -1.22 15.40
C ASN A 119 -2.65 -1.92 16.40
N SER A 120 -2.23 -1.99 17.68
CA SER A 120 -3.07 -2.50 18.77
C SER A 120 -4.31 -1.66 19.08
N GLU A 121 -4.27 -0.36 18.77
CA GLU A 121 -5.43 0.52 18.86
C GLU A 121 -6.24 0.52 17.57
N TYR A 122 -5.62 0.17 16.44
CA TYR A 122 -6.22 0.27 15.13
C TYR A 122 -7.04 -0.97 14.73
N TYR A 123 -6.51 -2.16 15.01
CA TYR A 123 -7.11 -3.43 14.62
C TYR A 123 -7.85 -4.08 15.78
N SER A 124 -9.05 -4.61 15.53
CA SER A 124 -9.81 -5.37 16.53
C SER A 124 -9.30 -6.79 16.73
N GLU A 125 -8.64 -7.34 15.72
CA GLU A 125 -8.06 -8.69 15.70
C GLU A 125 -6.61 -8.58 15.24
N ILE A 126 -5.68 -9.20 15.97
CA ILE A 126 -4.24 -9.14 15.72
C ILE A 126 -3.69 -10.57 15.81
N ASP A 127 -3.24 -11.09 14.67
CA ASP A 127 -2.88 -12.49 14.50
C ASP A 127 -1.40 -12.69 14.13
N SER A 128 -0.64 -11.61 13.84
CA SER A 128 0.79 -11.71 13.47
C SER A 128 1.71 -10.72 14.17
N ALA A 129 3.00 -11.05 14.27
CA ALA A 129 4.03 -10.17 14.84
C ALA A 129 4.20 -8.85 14.06
N PHE A 130 3.82 -8.82 12.78
CA PHE A 130 3.83 -7.61 11.97
C PHE A 130 2.64 -6.71 12.25
N GLU A 131 1.46 -7.29 12.46
CA GLU A 131 0.31 -6.54 12.96
C GLU A 131 0.59 -6.02 14.37
N GLN A 132 1.37 -6.72 15.20
CA GLN A 132 1.78 -6.23 16.52
C GLN A 132 2.88 -5.15 16.46
N ARG A 133 3.49 -4.89 15.30
CA ARG A 133 4.59 -3.92 15.18
C ARG A 133 4.07 -2.52 15.44
N THR A 134 4.79 -1.78 16.29
CA THR A 134 4.63 -0.33 16.44
C THR A 134 5.58 0.38 15.48
N PHE A 135 5.04 1.26 14.63
CA PHE A 135 5.85 2.18 13.84
C PHE A 135 6.24 3.36 14.73
N ASN A 136 7.47 3.86 14.60
CA ASN A 136 7.86 5.08 15.29
C ASN A 136 7.54 6.31 14.43
N GLU A 137 7.52 7.49 15.06
CA GLU A 137 7.20 8.76 14.41
C GLU A 137 8.12 9.06 13.22
N THR A 138 9.43 8.80 13.35
CA THR A 138 10.39 9.02 12.27
C THR A 138 10.07 8.17 11.04
N GLU A 139 9.83 6.88 11.23
CA GLU A 139 9.48 5.97 10.14
C GLU A 139 8.15 6.37 9.49
N ALA A 140 7.13 6.72 10.28
CA ALA A 140 5.84 7.16 9.75
C ALA A 140 5.97 8.47 8.94
N LEU A 141 6.79 9.42 9.41
CA LEU A 141 7.08 10.67 8.71
C LEU A 141 7.82 10.46 7.38
N GLU A 142 8.80 9.56 7.35
CA GLU A 142 9.53 9.21 6.12
C GLU A 142 8.57 8.64 5.06
N LYS A 143 7.70 7.71 5.48
CA LYS A 143 6.69 7.10 4.59
C LYS A 143 5.66 8.12 4.12
N ALA A 144 5.22 9.00 5.00
CA ALA A 144 4.32 10.09 4.66
C ALA A 144 4.97 11.04 3.63
N SER A 145 6.25 11.38 3.78
CA SER A 145 6.97 12.20 2.79
C SER A 145 6.98 11.52 1.43
N LEU A 146 7.36 10.23 1.37
CA LEU A 146 7.38 9.47 0.11
C LEU A 146 6.01 9.50 -0.60
N TYR A 147 4.93 9.30 0.16
CA TYR A 147 3.58 9.33 -0.40
C TYR A 147 3.20 10.74 -0.89
N LEU A 148 3.43 11.76 -0.08
CA LEU A 148 3.02 13.15 -0.37
C LEU A 148 3.91 13.84 -1.41
N ASP A 149 5.13 13.37 -1.63
CA ASP A 149 5.98 13.81 -2.73
C ASP A 149 5.44 13.31 -4.08
N ARG A 150 4.85 12.10 -4.09
CA ARG A 150 4.17 11.57 -5.27
C ARG A 150 2.77 12.14 -5.48
N PHE A 151 2.01 12.35 -4.40
CA PHE A 151 0.64 12.84 -4.41
C PHE A 151 0.45 14.04 -3.47
N PRO A 152 0.90 15.25 -3.87
CA PRO A 152 0.85 16.44 -3.01
C PRO A 152 -0.54 16.84 -2.54
N GLU A 153 -1.58 16.46 -3.27
CA GLU A 153 -2.99 16.68 -2.94
C GLU A 153 -3.37 16.08 -1.59
N GLY A 154 -2.67 15.02 -1.16
CA GLY A 154 -2.88 14.39 0.14
C GLY A 154 -2.72 15.36 1.31
N ARG A 155 -1.85 16.38 1.19
CA ARG A 155 -1.65 17.42 2.23
C ARG A 155 -2.91 18.23 2.52
N ARG A 156 -3.82 18.36 1.54
CA ARG A 156 -5.07 19.14 1.66
C ARG A 156 -6.25 18.31 2.14
N ILE A 157 -6.25 17.02 1.86
CA ILE A 157 -7.38 16.13 2.20
C ILE A 157 -7.16 15.51 3.59
N GLY A 158 -5.89 15.23 3.93
CA GLY A 158 -5.57 14.40 5.10
C GLY A 158 -6.09 12.97 4.94
N GLY A 159 -6.02 12.21 6.03
CA GLY A 159 -6.44 10.82 6.09
C GLY A 159 -5.37 9.91 6.67
N SER A 160 -5.68 8.63 6.75
CA SER A 160 -4.77 7.65 7.34
C SER A 160 -3.85 7.08 6.27
N LEU A 161 -2.57 7.03 6.62
CA LEU A 161 -1.53 6.43 5.80
C LEU A 161 -1.40 4.96 6.17
N PHE A 162 -1.44 4.10 5.15
CA PHE A 162 -1.37 2.66 5.31
C PHE A 162 -0.17 2.10 4.57
N GLN A 163 0.44 1.06 5.14
CA GLN A 163 1.41 0.22 4.46
C GLN A 163 0.80 -1.17 4.23
N LEU A 164 0.65 -1.54 2.97
CA LEU A 164 0.37 -2.90 2.54
C LEU A 164 1.69 -3.64 2.37
N ARG A 165 2.01 -4.54 3.30
CA ARG A 165 3.13 -5.47 3.15
C ARG A 165 2.69 -6.63 2.27
N LEU A 166 3.42 -6.89 1.19
CA LEU A 166 3.12 -7.98 0.28
C LEU A 166 3.59 -9.31 0.88
N ASP A 167 2.73 -10.31 0.92
CA ASP A 167 3.04 -11.66 1.41
C ASP A 167 3.17 -12.64 0.24
N TRP A 168 2.41 -12.41 -0.83
CA TRP A 168 2.52 -13.14 -2.09
C TRP A 168 2.19 -12.23 -3.28
N ILE A 169 2.89 -12.43 -4.39
CA ILE A 169 2.62 -11.74 -5.65
C ILE A 169 2.89 -12.62 -6.86
N LYS A 170 2.01 -12.55 -7.86
CA LYS A 170 2.20 -13.16 -9.17
C LYS A 170 2.14 -12.11 -10.25
N TYR A 171 3.24 -11.94 -10.95
CA TYR A 171 3.37 -11.13 -12.16
C TYR A 171 3.12 -11.98 -13.40
N THR A 172 2.39 -11.42 -14.37
CA THR A 172 2.17 -11.99 -15.70
C THR A 172 2.69 -10.99 -16.75
N ASP A 173 3.40 -11.48 -17.77
CA ASP A 173 3.84 -10.67 -18.91
C ASP A 173 3.88 -11.48 -20.21
N ASN A 174 2.79 -11.41 -20.99
CA ASN A 174 2.68 -12.18 -22.22
C ASN A 174 3.65 -11.74 -23.33
N ARG A 175 4.34 -10.59 -23.18
CA ARG A 175 5.33 -10.09 -24.16
C ARG A 175 6.64 -10.86 -24.10
N ILE A 176 6.95 -11.48 -22.96
CA ILE A 176 8.14 -12.35 -22.80
C ILE A 176 7.90 -13.69 -23.51
N ARG A 177 6.80 -14.34 -23.16
CA ARG A 177 6.23 -15.51 -23.82
C ARG A 177 4.79 -15.67 -23.39
N PHE A 178 3.96 -16.30 -24.22
CA PHE A 178 2.56 -16.53 -23.88
C PHE A 178 2.43 -17.26 -22.54
N GLY A 179 1.71 -16.66 -21.60
CA GLY A 179 1.49 -17.22 -20.27
C GLY A 179 2.69 -17.16 -19.33
N PHE A 180 3.71 -16.33 -19.60
CA PHE A 180 4.80 -16.09 -18.66
C PHE A 180 4.25 -15.62 -17.32
N LYS A 181 4.73 -16.26 -16.25
CA LYS A 181 4.39 -15.92 -14.86
C LYS A 181 5.67 -15.92 -14.03
N GLN A 182 5.78 -14.95 -13.16
CA GLN A 182 6.77 -14.91 -12.10
C GLN A 182 6.05 -14.78 -10.76
N ILE A 183 6.38 -15.66 -9.81
CA ILE A 183 5.78 -15.68 -8.49
C ILE A 183 6.87 -15.33 -7.48
N TRP A 184 6.51 -14.50 -6.51
CA TRP A 184 7.29 -14.24 -5.31
C TRP A 184 6.40 -14.44 -4.09
N GLN A 185 6.98 -15.01 -3.04
CA GLN A 185 6.32 -15.24 -1.76
C GLN A 185 7.31 -14.86 -0.66
N ARG A 186 6.81 -14.17 0.36
CA ARG A 186 7.59 -13.79 1.53
C ARG A 186 7.91 -15.01 2.38
N GLU A 187 9.16 -15.14 2.80
CA GLU A 187 9.56 -16.19 3.73
C GLU A 187 8.93 -15.97 5.12
N GLY A 188 8.45 -17.04 5.76
CA GLY A 188 7.92 -16.99 7.13
C GLY A 188 6.54 -16.34 7.27
N THR A 189 5.75 -16.31 6.19
CA THR A 189 4.31 -15.97 6.20
C THR A 189 3.44 -17.23 6.15
#